data_AF-A0A5P9QFL7-F1
#
_entry.id   AF-A0A5P9QFL7-F1
#
_cell.length_a   1.000
_cell.length_b   1.000
_cell.length_c   1.000
_cell.angle_alpha   90.00
_cell.angle_beta   90.00
_cell.angle_gamma   90.00
#
_symmetry.space_group_name_H-M   'P 1'
#
loop_
_entity.id
_entity.type
_entity.pdbx_description
1 polymer ?
#
loop_
_entity_poly.entity_id
_entity_poly.type
_entity_poly.pdbx_seq_one_letter_code
_entity_poly.pdbx_strand_id
1 'polypeptide(L)'
;MTLAGTATASPDYLYDVSQSYPDAIPTKLAVRPTARSLATVTSRFSDTTTRKATEARYDCRDYQWPPCIGSVDEVPTDSTRTDYVSTQAGTSWYSDVYHEAGWEQRGTQESFKAGSRATQTWFAPVSSQHTGPGYWGPANQDTWLTLNVPSYGGSGVVTGTRDAATVHSTLSEGGTVLGEGDSQALYVDVPQKEDTLRTFTFEQTATSDADDFAYSTSQDTTWTFVADTAKAADGGFGDTTALPFLQLGYDVATDRHGTVRAGSLVPVRVTPSFDDGVAHAGKVRKVAIKVSYDDGATWRSAPAVRLGSAWTTVLLTPRHGADAVSLRVTASDDAGNAVNQTVVRAFGLR
;
A
#
# COMPACT_ATOMS: atom_id res chain seq x y z
N MET A 1 20.29 39.66 -18.59
CA MET A 1 20.68 38.34 -19.11
C MET A 1 19.40 37.60 -19.41
N THR A 2 19.18 37.20 -20.66
CA THR A 2 17.98 36.45 -21.06
C THR A 2 18.40 35.01 -21.26
N LEU A 3 17.85 34.10 -20.46
CA LEU A 3 18.03 32.66 -20.65
C LEU A 3 16.93 32.19 -21.61
N ALA A 4 17.31 31.51 -22.70
CA ALA A 4 16.39 30.84 -23.61
C ALA A 4 16.72 29.36 -23.63
N GLY A 5 15.69 28.50 -23.60
CA GLY A 5 15.85 27.05 -23.57
C GLY A 5 14.61 26.33 -24.08
N THR A 6 14.76 25.05 -24.41
CA THR A 6 13.69 24.13 -24.78
C THR A 6 13.51 23.09 -23.68
N ALA A 7 12.27 22.73 -23.36
CA ALA A 7 11.94 21.68 -22.41
C ALA A 7 11.16 20.57 -23.11
N THR A 8 11.32 19.35 -22.64
CA THR A 8 10.52 18.19 -23.04
C THR A 8 9.45 17.99 -21.96
N ALA A 9 8.18 18.01 -22.35
CA ALA A 9 7.10 17.68 -21.42
C ALA A 9 7.17 16.18 -21.09
N SER A 10 7.07 15.85 -19.80
CA SER A 10 7.04 14.47 -19.28
C SER A 10 8.13 13.55 -19.88
N PRO A 11 9.42 13.85 -19.63
CA PRO A 11 10.52 13.02 -20.12
C PRO A 11 10.43 11.58 -19.58
N ASP A 12 10.98 10.62 -20.33
CA ASP A 12 11.07 9.20 -19.93
C ASP A 12 12.17 8.92 -18.88
N TYR A 13 12.85 9.97 -18.42
CA TYR A 13 13.82 9.91 -17.33
C TYR A 13 13.82 11.20 -16.50
N LEU A 14 14.30 11.09 -15.25
CA LEU A 14 14.66 12.25 -14.43
C LEU A 14 15.90 11.99 -13.57
N TYR A 15 16.45 13.06 -12.99
CA TYR A 15 17.59 13.02 -12.09
C TYR A 15 17.23 13.71 -10.77
N ASP A 16 17.05 12.91 -9.73
CA ASP A 16 16.82 13.37 -8.36
C ASP A 16 18.15 13.44 -7.62
N VAL A 17 18.80 14.59 -7.71
CA VAL A 17 20.17 14.79 -7.20
C VAL A 17 20.14 15.66 -5.95
N SER A 18 20.24 15.02 -4.79
CA SER A 18 20.54 15.69 -3.50
C SER A 18 22.03 15.54 -3.17
N GLN A 19 22.64 16.62 -2.66
CA GLN A 19 24.03 16.67 -2.21
C GLN A 19 24.13 17.53 -0.96
N SER A 20 24.76 16.99 0.10
CA SER A 20 25.09 17.73 1.31
C SER A 20 26.60 17.75 1.56
N TYR A 21 27.02 18.71 2.38
CA TYR A 21 28.41 18.91 2.78
C TYR A 21 28.47 19.06 4.31
N PRO A 22 28.38 17.96 5.08
CA PRO A 22 28.48 18.02 6.53
C PRO A 22 29.78 18.68 6.98
N ASP A 23 29.69 19.60 7.92
CA ASP A 23 30.82 20.32 8.53
C ASP A 23 31.76 21.02 7.54
N ALA A 24 31.29 21.32 6.33
CA ALA A 24 32.11 21.88 5.27
C ALA A 24 31.38 22.96 4.46
N ILE A 25 32.12 24.00 4.09
CA ILE A 25 31.70 24.97 3.07
C ILE A 25 32.44 24.61 1.78
N PRO A 26 31.77 24.03 0.78
CA PRO A 26 32.44 23.56 -0.43
C PRO A 26 32.91 24.73 -1.30
N THR A 27 34.14 24.65 -1.80
CA THR A 27 34.66 25.62 -2.79
C THR A 27 34.16 25.35 -4.21
N LYS A 28 33.46 24.22 -4.44
CA LYS A 28 32.84 23.83 -5.71
C LYS A 28 31.43 23.30 -5.45
N LEU A 29 30.42 23.97 -5.98
CA LEU A 29 29.01 23.59 -5.84
C LEU A 29 28.49 22.70 -6.98
N ALA A 30 29.26 22.56 -8.06
CA ALA A 30 28.84 21.77 -9.22
C ALA A 30 28.82 20.27 -8.89
N VAL A 31 27.62 19.70 -8.83
CA VAL A 31 27.42 18.25 -8.67
C VAL A 31 27.52 17.57 -10.03
N ARG A 32 28.29 16.47 -10.11
CA ARG A 32 28.50 15.68 -11.34
C ARG A 32 28.33 14.20 -11.03
N PRO A 33 27.09 13.73 -10.83
CA PRO A 33 26.87 12.33 -10.52
C PRO A 33 27.25 11.46 -11.73
N THR A 34 27.69 10.25 -11.45
CA THR A 34 27.91 9.21 -12.46
C THR A 34 26.83 8.16 -12.35
N ALA A 35 26.56 7.40 -13.40
CA ALA A 35 25.60 6.29 -13.33
C ALA A 35 25.92 5.27 -12.22
N ARG A 36 27.20 5.14 -11.83
CA ARG A 36 27.63 4.24 -10.73
C ARG A 36 27.39 4.83 -9.34
N SER A 37 27.23 6.15 -9.21
CA SER A 37 26.99 6.83 -7.93
C SER A 37 25.52 7.11 -7.66
N LEU A 38 24.63 6.73 -8.58
CA LEU A 38 23.18 6.87 -8.46
C LEU A 38 22.54 5.48 -8.38
N ALA A 39 21.34 5.43 -7.83
CA ALA A 39 20.44 4.32 -8.01
C ALA A 39 19.55 4.56 -9.23
N THR A 40 18.99 3.49 -9.78
CA THR A 40 18.00 3.55 -10.87
C THR A 40 16.68 2.98 -10.38
N VAL A 41 15.63 3.80 -10.38
CA VAL A 41 14.27 3.38 -10.06
C VAL A 41 13.45 3.40 -11.35
N THR A 42 12.85 2.28 -11.70
CA THR A 42 11.85 2.24 -12.77
C THR A 42 10.49 2.54 -12.16
N SER A 43 9.98 3.74 -12.39
CA SER A 43 8.68 4.19 -11.91
C SER A 43 7.63 3.93 -12.97
N ARG A 44 6.60 3.15 -12.61
CA ARG A 44 5.48 2.78 -13.49
C ARG A 44 4.21 3.41 -12.94
N PHE A 45 3.44 4.04 -13.81
CA PHE A 45 2.16 4.67 -13.46
C PHE A 45 1.06 3.93 -14.21
N SER A 46 0.44 2.95 -13.54
CA SER A 46 -0.50 2.03 -14.18
C SER A 46 -1.86 2.69 -14.38
N ASP A 47 -2.48 2.46 -15.53
CA ASP A 47 -3.83 2.93 -15.83
C ASP A 47 -4.38 2.24 -17.07
N THR A 48 -5.70 2.22 -17.22
CA THR A 48 -6.38 1.67 -18.40
C THR A 48 -6.33 2.62 -19.61
N THR A 49 -6.11 3.91 -19.36
CA THR A 49 -5.97 4.95 -20.37
C THR A 49 -4.98 6.01 -19.89
N THR A 50 -4.30 6.70 -20.79
CA THR A 50 -3.42 7.82 -20.40
C THR A 50 -4.24 8.97 -19.80
N ARG A 51 -3.99 9.25 -18.53
CA ARG A 51 -4.54 10.33 -17.71
C ARG A 51 -3.42 11.10 -17.04
N LYS A 52 -3.75 12.13 -16.28
CA LYS A 52 -2.77 12.90 -15.49
C LYS A 52 -2.63 12.34 -14.09
N ALA A 53 -1.40 12.31 -13.62
CA ALA A 53 -1.08 12.20 -12.21
C ALA A 53 0.01 13.21 -11.86
N THR A 54 0.15 13.47 -10.58
CA THR A 54 1.12 14.39 -10.01
C THR A 54 1.93 13.61 -9.00
N GLU A 55 3.25 13.54 -9.19
CA GLU A 55 4.14 12.92 -8.23
C GLU A 55 4.85 14.00 -7.43
N ALA A 56 4.82 13.86 -6.11
CA ALA A 56 5.67 14.63 -5.22
C ALA A 56 6.84 13.75 -4.76
N ARG A 57 8.07 14.18 -5.07
CA ARG A 57 9.31 13.49 -4.72
C ARG A 57 10.09 14.32 -3.72
N TYR A 58 10.43 13.74 -2.59
CA TYR A 58 11.09 14.45 -1.49
C TYR A 58 12.43 13.81 -1.13
N ASP A 59 13.45 14.65 -0.95
CA ASP A 59 14.69 14.25 -0.28
C ASP A 59 14.60 14.56 1.23
N CYS A 60 14.84 13.52 2.02
CA CYS A 60 14.69 13.51 3.47
C CYS A 60 16.04 13.29 4.13
N ARG A 61 16.36 14.12 5.13
CA ARG A 61 17.59 14.04 5.91
C ARG A 61 17.32 14.38 7.38
N ASP A 62 18.03 13.71 8.28
CA ASP A 62 17.79 13.78 9.73
C ASP A 62 17.87 15.19 10.34
N TYR A 63 18.63 16.10 9.70
CA TYR A 63 18.82 17.48 10.16
C TYR A 63 17.90 18.50 9.47
N GLN A 64 16.99 18.05 8.60
CA GLN A 64 16.12 18.93 7.81
C GLN A 64 14.83 19.27 8.56
N TRP A 65 14.33 20.50 8.41
CA TRP A 65 13.03 20.92 8.92
C TRP A 65 12.29 21.82 7.91
N PRO A 66 11.07 21.47 7.44
CA PRO A 66 10.37 20.20 7.67
C PRO A 66 11.22 19.00 7.16
N PRO A 67 10.98 17.77 7.66
CA PRO A 67 11.95 16.65 7.56
C PRO A 67 12.31 16.22 6.14
N CYS A 68 11.55 16.69 5.14
CA CYS A 68 11.86 16.50 3.72
C CYS A 68 11.50 17.76 2.92
N ILE A 69 12.19 17.97 1.79
CA ILE A 69 11.92 19.01 0.80
C ILE A 69 11.73 18.28 -0.52
N GLY A 70 10.78 18.74 -1.33
CA GLY A 70 10.46 18.06 -2.56
C GLY A 70 9.99 19.00 -3.66
N SER A 71 9.93 18.43 -4.86
CA SER A 71 9.29 19.02 -6.02
C SER A 71 8.12 18.16 -6.45
N VAL A 72 7.23 18.79 -7.21
CA VAL A 72 6.02 18.18 -7.71
C VAL A 72 6.09 18.21 -9.23
N ASP A 73 5.92 17.05 -9.86
CA ASP A 73 5.99 16.88 -11.30
C ASP A 73 4.72 16.22 -11.85
N GLU A 74 4.21 16.75 -12.97
CA GLU A 74 3.12 16.12 -13.70
C GLU A 74 3.65 14.93 -14.52
N VAL A 75 3.03 13.77 -14.35
CA VAL A 75 3.36 12.53 -15.04
C VAL A 75 2.12 11.97 -15.73
N PRO A 76 2.23 11.52 -16.99
CA PRO A 76 1.15 10.78 -17.61
C PRO A 76 1.04 9.41 -16.95
N THR A 77 -0.17 8.93 -16.72
CA THR A 77 -0.41 7.51 -16.44
C THR A 77 -0.30 6.69 -17.74
N ASP A 78 -0.43 5.37 -17.65
CA ASP A 78 -0.06 4.44 -18.73
C ASP A 78 1.40 4.66 -19.20
N SER A 79 2.30 4.94 -18.26
CA SER A 79 3.68 5.32 -18.57
C SER A 79 4.71 4.63 -17.70
N THR A 80 5.97 4.75 -18.13
CA THR A 80 7.14 4.32 -17.36
C THR A 80 8.22 5.37 -17.49
N ARG A 81 8.83 5.72 -16.36
CA ARG A 81 9.93 6.69 -16.27
C ARG A 81 11.11 6.07 -15.52
N THR A 82 12.33 6.41 -15.96
CA THR A 82 13.56 5.98 -15.31
C THR A 82 14.13 7.09 -14.43
N ASP A 83 14.11 6.88 -13.13
CA ASP A 83 14.53 7.89 -12.15
C ASP A 83 15.94 7.55 -11.66
N TYR A 84 16.86 8.50 -11.80
CA TYR A 84 18.21 8.38 -11.30
C TYR A 84 18.37 9.16 -10.00
N VAL A 85 18.57 8.42 -8.90
CA VAL A 85 18.38 8.96 -7.55
C VAL A 85 19.70 8.98 -6.78
N SER A 86 20.02 10.10 -6.11
CA SER A 86 21.20 10.25 -5.27
C SER A 86 21.25 9.24 -4.12
N THR A 87 22.43 8.69 -3.86
CA THR A 87 22.66 7.64 -2.84
C THR A 87 23.63 8.05 -1.74
N GLN A 88 23.79 9.36 -1.50
CA GLN A 88 24.67 9.86 -0.45
C GLN A 88 24.16 9.38 0.92
N ALA A 89 25.06 8.90 1.78
CA ALA A 89 24.73 8.49 3.14
C ALA A 89 23.97 9.61 3.90
N GLY A 90 22.96 9.21 4.68
CA GLY A 90 22.05 10.14 5.36
C GLY A 90 21.03 10.81 4.44
N THR A 91 20.87 10.32 3.20
CA THR A 91 19.77 10.71 2.30
C THR A 91 18.78 9.57 2.19
N SER A 92 17.52 9.86 2.42
CA SER A 92 16.40 8.98 2.09
C SER A 92 15.42 9.72 1.18
N TRP A 93 14.59 8.97 0.50
CA TRP A 93 13.63 9.47 -0.47
C TRP A 93 12.24 9.03 -0.07
N TYR A 94 11.30 9.95 -0.16
CA TYR A 94 9.89 9.66 0.01
C TYR A 94 9.14 10.14 -1.24
N SER A 95 8.04 9.46 -1.57
CA SER A 95 7.22 9.82 -2.71
C SER A 95 5.76 9.53 -2.45
N ASP A 96 4.92 10.43 -2.91
CA ASP A 96 3.49 10.20 -3.07
C ASP A 96 3.07 10.61 -4.48
N VAL A 97 1.99 10.00 -4.95
CA VAL A 97 1.43 10.26 -6.27
C VAL A 97 -0.06 10.46 -6.13
N TYR A 98 -0.55 11.52 -6.76
CA TYR A 98 -1.96 11.87 -6.81
C TYR A 98 -2.48 11.76 -8.23
N HIS A 99 -3.41 10.83 -8.46
CA HIS A 99 -4.11 10.67 -9.73
C HIS A 99 -5.18 11.77 -9.90
N GLU A 100 -5.39 12.30 -11.10
CA GLU A 100 -6.36 13.40 -11.34
C GLU A 100 -7.81 13.05 -10.97
N ALA A 101 -8.17 11.77 -11.02
CA ALA A 101 -9.46 11.23 -10.54
C ALA A 101 -9.52 11.02 -9.01
N GLY A 102 -8.63 11.65 -8.24
CA GLY A 102 -8.68 11.66 -6.78
C GLY A 102 -8.18 10.39 -6.11
N TRP A 103 -7.06 9.81 -6.57
CA TRP A 103 -6.41 8.69 -5.87
C TRP A 103 -5.00 9.08 -5.42
N GLU A 104 -4.83 9.25 -4.12
CA GLU A 104 -3.53 9.40 -3.48
C GLU A 104 -2.93 8.02 -3.19
N GLN A 105 -1.67 7.83 -3.56
CA GLN A 105 -0.84 6.73 -3.08
C GLN A 105 0.44 7.26 -2.44
N ARG A 106 0.81 6.68 -1.30
CA ARG A 106 1.97 7.05 -0.52
C ARG A 106 2.95 5.89 -0.45
N GLY A 107 4.20 6.17 -0.81
CA GLY A 107 5.29 5.21 -0.78
C GLY A 107 5.88 5.04 0.62
N THR A 108 7.02 4.36 0.66
CA THR A 108 7.84 4.26 1.86
C THR A 108 9.03 5.22 1.77
N GLN A 109 9.47 5.73 2.91
CA GLN A 109 10.72 6.48 2.96
C GLN A 109 11.90 5.50 2.94
N GLU A 110 12.73 5.56 1.90
CA GLU A 110 13.81 4.59 1.69
C GLU A 110 15.13 5.21 1.24
N SER A 111 16.24 4.53 1.54
CA SER A 111 17.57 4.89 1.06
C SER A 111 18.06 3.88 0.04
N PHE A 112 18.63 4.38 -1.06
CA PHE A 112 19.17 3.52 -2.10
C PHE A 112 20.68 3.32 -1.99
N LYS A 113 21.17 2.20 -2.52
CA LYS A 113 22.61 1.92 -2.64
C LYS A 113 23.11 2.35 -4.01
N ALA A 114 24.34 2.84 -4.08
CA ALA A 114 24.97 3.19 -5.35
C ALA A 114 24.92 2.02 -6.35
N GLY A 115 24.39 2.25 -7.56
CA GLY A 115 24.22 1.24 -8.59
C GLY A 115 23.07 0.24 -8.39
N SER A 116 22.26 0.39 -7.33
CA SER A 116 21.07 -0.46 -7.13
C SER A 116 19.99 -0.17 -8.17
N ARG A 117 19.15 -1.19 -8.42
CA ARG A 117 17.97 -1.07 -9.27
C ARG A 117 16.72 -1.43 -8.47
N ALA A 118 15.68 -0.62 -8.60
CA ALA A 118 14.38 -0.85 -7.99
C ALA A 118 13.27 -0.63 -9.03
N THR A 119 12.08 -1.13 -8.72
CA THR A 119 10.86 -0.85 -9.49
C THR A 119 9.79 -0.41 -8.53
N GLN A 120 9.20 0.75 -8.79
CA GLN A 120 8.07 1.29 -8.07
C GLN A 120 6.88 1.30 -9.03
N THR A 121 5.76 0.71 -8.64
CA THR A 121 4.56 0.69 -9.47
C THR A 121 3.42 1.36 -8.71
N TRP A 122 2.95 2.47 -9.25
CA TRP A 122 1.80 3.21 -8.76
C TRP A 122 0.53 2.75 -9.46
N PHE A 123 -0.58 2.79 -8.73
CA PHE A 123 -1.93 2.49 -9.19
C PHE A 123 -2.11 1.07 -9.78
N ALA A 124 -1.18 0.16 -9.52
CA ALA A 124 -1.29 -1.21 -9.99
C ALA A 124 -2.44 -1.96 -9.29
N PRO A 125 -3.17 -2.80 -10.03
CA PRO A 125 -3.94 -3.87 -9.39
C PRO A 125 -2.99 -4.92 -8.80
N VAL A 126 -3.33 -5.61 -7.71
CA VAL A 126 -4.58 -5.53 -6.94
C VAL A 126 -4.45 -4.43 -5.89
N SER A 127 -5.29 -3.40 -5.95
CA SER A 127 -5.39 -2.40 -4.86
C SER A 127 -6.26 -2.98 -3.75
N SER A 128 -5.71 -3.11 -2.55
CA SER A 128 -6.44 -3.64 -1.39
C SER A 128 -6.25 -2.78 -0.14
N GLN A 129 -7.20 -2.83 0.78
CA GLN A 129 -7.06 -2.30 2.14
C GLN A 129 -5.90 -2.98 2.86
N HIS A 130 -4.92 -2.20 3.29
CA HIS A 130 -3.80 -2.66 4.10
C HIS A 130 -3.10 -1.51 4.83
N THR A 131 -2.35 -1.83 5.87
CA THR A 131 -1.51 -0.88 6.62
C THR A 131 -0.15 -0.71 5.94
N GLY A 132 0.52 0.40 6.21
CA GLY A 132 1.83 0.70 5.67
C GLY A 132 2.30 2.10 6.07
N PRO A 133 3.55 2.46 5.76
CA PRO A 133 4.23 3.64 6.31
C PRO A 133 3.62 4.99 5.86
N GLY A 134 2.83 5.02 4.79
CA GLY A 134 2.21 6.26 4.29
C GLY A 134 1.14 6.87 5.20
N TYR A 135 0.61 6.11 6.15
CA TYR A 135 -0.36 6.56 7.15
C TYR A 135 0.01 6.00 8.53
N TRP A 136 -0.43 6.67 9.59
CA TRP A 136 -0.32 6.09 10.94
C TRP A 136 -1.18 4.81 11.01
N GLY A 137 -0.64 3.76 11.64
CA GLY A 137 -1.27 2.45 11.68
C GLY A 137 -2.16 2.21 12.91
N PRO A 138 -2.89 1.08 12.94
CA PRO A 138 -3.70 0.68 14.08
C PRO A 138 -2.86 0.47 15.35
N ALA A 139 -3.26 1.10 16.44
CA ALA A 139 -2.57 1.01 17.72
C ALA A 139 -3.52 1.14 18.92
N ASN A 140 -3.18 0.43 19.99
CA ASN A 140 -3.69 0.69 21.34
C ASN A 140 -2.94 1.88 21.94
N GLN A 141 -3.67 2.87 22.47
CA GLN A 141 -3.11 4.00 23.19
C GLN A 141 -3.90 4.24 24.48
N ASP A 142 -3.58 3.45 25.50
CA ASP A 142 -4.17 3.53 26.84
C ASP A 142 -5.70 3.27 26.87
N THR A 143 -6.53 4.31 26.86
CA THR A 143 -8.00 4.19 26.99
C THR A 143 -8.74 4.10 25.67
N TRP A 144 -8.04 4.24 24.53
CA TRP A 144 -8.65 4.11 23.21
C TRP A 144 -7.86 3.17 22.28
N LEU A 145 -8.57 2.63 21.31
CA LEU A 145 -7.97 2.06 20.12
C LEU A 145 -8.05 3.08 18.99
N THR A 146 -6.91 3.31 18.36
CA THR A 146 -6.80 4.09 17.13
C THR A 146 -6.67 3.11 15.98
N LEU A 147 -7.55 3.23 14.99
CA LEU A 147 -7.59 2.35 13.83
C LEU A 147 -7.50 3.23 12.61
N ASN A 148 -6.55 2.96 11.73
CA ASN A 148 -6.47 3.63 10.43
C ASN A 148 -5.92 2.63 9.43
N VAL A 149 -6.81 2.19 8.56
CA VAL A 149 -6.47 1.29 7.46
C VAL A 149 -6.84 2.00 6.18
N PRO A 150 -5.85 2.44 5.39
CA PRO A 150 -6.06 3.02 4.07
C PRO A 150 -7.02 2.19 3.23
N SER A 151 -8.07 2.84 2.71
CA SER A 151 -9.15 2.13 2.02
C SER A 151 -8.76 1.56 0.67
N TYR A 152 -7.65 2.04 0.11
CA TYR A 152 -7.04 1.54 -1.12
C TYR A 152 -5.53 1.42 -0.92
N GLY A 153 -4.86 0.76 -1.84
CA GLY A 153 -3.44 0.51 -1.73
C GLY A 153 -2.78 0.37 -3.09
N GLY A 154 -1.48 0.16 -3.09
CA GLY A 154 -0.71 -0.17 -4.28
C GLY A 154 0.07 -1.46 -4.08
N SER A 155 1.07 -1.67 -4.92
CA SER A 155 1.96 -2.82 -4.80
C SER A 155 2.83 -2.74 -3.55
N GLY A 156 3.00 -3.86 -2.85
CA GLY A 156 3.90 -3.94 -1.69
C GLY A 156 3.33 -3.23 -0.47
N VAL A 157 4.04 -2.19 0.00
CA VAL A 157 3.69 -1.41 1.21
C VAL A 157 3.05 -0.05 0.87
N VAL A 158 2.77 0.20 -0.41
CA VAL A 158 2.16 1.44 -0.86
C VAL A 158 0.73 1.51 -0.37
N THR A 159 0.42 2.51 0.44
CA THR A 159 -0.93 2.75 0.95
C THR A 159 -1.61 3.88 0.18
N GLY A 160 -2.93 3.98 0.23
CA GLY A 160 -3.62 5.06 -0.47
C GLY A 160 -5.07 5.29 -0.08
N THR A 161 -5.60 6.40 -0.54
CA THR A 161 -7.02 6.76 -0.38
C THR A 161 -7.58 7.31 -1.68
N ARG A 162 -8.85 7.05 -1.93
CA ARG A 162 -9.59 7.62 -3.06
C ARG A 162 -10.59 8.62 -2.53
N ASP A 163 -10.52 9.86 -2.98
CA ASP A 163 -11.32 10.98 -2.47
C ASP A 163 -12.83 10.76 -2.70
N ALA A 164 -13.20 10.17 -3.84
CA ALA A 164 -14.58 9.89 -4.20
C ALA A 164 -15.11 8.54 -3.67
N ALA A 165 -14.28 7.77 -2.95
CA ALA A 165 -14.73 6.48 -2.44
C ALA A 165 -15.65 6.64 -1.24
N THR A 166 -16.71 5.83 -1.19
CA THR A 166 -17.51 5.67 0.03
C THR A 166 -16.87 4.62 0.92
N VAL A 167 -16.51 5.00 2.13
CA VAL A 167 -15.85 4.15 3.13
C VAL A 167 -16.72 4.09 4.38
N HIS A 168 -16.86 2.91 4.97
CA HIS A 168 -17.47 2.73 6.28
C HIS A 168 -16.64 1.74 7.10
N SER A 169 -16.37 2.09 8.35
CA SER A 169 -15.59 1.28 9.28
C SER A 169 -16.37 1.01 10.57
N THR A 170 -16.23 -0.18 11.12
CA THR A 170 -16.86 -0.60 12.38
C THR A 170 -15.86 -1.37 13.24
N LEU A 171 -15.74 -1.02 14.51
CA LEU A 171 -15.05 -1.80 15.53
C LEU A 171 -16.08 -2.45 16.45
N SER A 172 -15.93 -3.75 16.69
CA SER A 172 -16.78 -4.49 17.62
C SER A 172 -15.99 -5.45 18.52
N GLU A 173 -16.59 -5.81 19.65
CA GLU A 173 -16.12 -6.86 20.56
C GLU A 173 -17.29 -7.79 20.89
N GLY A 174 -17.12 -9.09 20.67
CA GLY A 174 -18.17 -10.08 20.99
C GLY A 174 -19.51 -9.80 20.28
N GLY A 175 -19.47 -9.18 19.08
CA GLY A 175 -20.65 -8.78 18.33
C GLY A 175 -21.32 -7.47 18.80
N THR A 176 -20.77 -6.79 19.81
CA THR A 176 -21.22 -5.47 20.23
C THR A 176 -20.38 -4.39 19.55
N VAL A 177 -21.02 -3.47 18.84
CA VAL A 177 -20.34 -2.32 18.21
C VAL A 177 -19.82 -1.38 19.30
N LEU A 178 -18.53 -1.07 19.24
CA LEU A 178 -17.86 -0.12 20.13
C LEU A 178 -17.73 1.25 19.48
N GLY A 179 -17.54 1.30 18.16
CA GLY A 179 -17.49 2.54 17.38
C GLY A 179 -17.58 2.27 15.89
N GLU A 180 -18.11 3.23 15.14
CA GLU A 180 -18.26 3.15 13.69
C GLU A 180 -18.23 4.55 13.07
N GLY A 181 -18.03 4.63 11.75
CA GLY A 181 -18.09 5.88 11.02
C GLY A 181 -17.69 5.77 9.56
N ASP A 182 -18.05 6.80 8.79
CA ASP A 182 -17.78 6.89 7.35
C ASP A 182 -16.37 7.43 7.09
N SER A 183 -15.36 6.69 7.57
CA SER A 183 -13.96 7.06 7.52
C SER A 183 -13.09 5.81 7.53
N GLN A 184 -11.92 5.90 6.90
CA GLN A 184 -10.89 4.86 6.99
C GLN A 184 -10.24 4.79 8.38
N ALA A 185 -10.38 5.87 9.16
CA ALA A 185 -9.82 6.03 10.50
C ALA A 185 -10.91 6.16 11.56
N LEU A 186 -10.76 5.42 12.66
CA LEU A 186 -11.59 5.49 13.85
C LEU A 186 -10.74 5.74 15.11
N TYR A 187 -11.32 6.46 16.05
CA TYR A 187 -10.84 6.61 17.42
C TYR A 187 -11.96 6.11 18.32
N VAL A 188 -11.70 5.02 19.05
CA VAL A 188 -12.75 4.36 19.83
C VAL A 188 -12.28 4.17 21.26
N ASP A 189 -13.03 4.72 22.21
CA ASP A 189 -12.82 4.46 23.63
C ASP A 189 -13.13 2.98 23.92
N VAL A 190 -12.13 2.27 24.47
CA VAL A 190 -12.27 0.86 24.83
C VAL A 190 -11.93 0.73 26.31
N PRO A 191 -12.91 0.40 27.18
CA PRO A 191 -12.66 0.29 28.61
C PRO A 191 -11.51 -0.65 28.89
N GLN A 192 -10.52 -0.19 29.66
CA GLN A 192 -9.38 -1.01 30.03
C GLN A 192 -9.82 -2.22 30.86
N LYS A 193 -9.18 -3.36 30.59
CA LYS A 193 -9.30 -4.59 31.36
C LYS A 193 -7.88 -5.12 31.55
N GLU A 194 -7.34 -4.92 32.74
CA GLU A 194 -5.98 -5.36 33.08
C GLU A 194 -5.84 -6.88 32.88
N ASP A 195 -4.67 -7.29 32.39
CA ASP A 195 -4.22 -8.67 32.26
C ASP A 195 -5.16 -9.61 31.47
N THR A 196 -5.98 -9.07 30.57
CA THR A 196 -6.91 -9.87 29.77
C THR A 196 -6.73 -9.59 28.27
N LEU A 197 -6.33 -10.62 27.52
CA LEU A 197 -6.40 -10.59 26.07
C LEU A 197 -7.86 -10.60 25.61
N ARG A 198 -8.19 -9.68 24.71
CA ARG A 198 -9.53 -9.51 24.15
C ARG A 198 -9.48 -9.68 22.64
N THR A 199 -10.57 -10.19 22.09
CA THR A 199 -10.72 -10.37 20.64
C THR A 199 -11.65 -9.30 20.09
N PHE A 200 -11.12 -8.50 19.19
CA PHE A 200 -11.84 -7.45 18.50
C PHE A 200 -12.06 -7.84 17.03
N THR A 201 -13.10 -7.27 16.44
CA THR A 201 -13.37 -7.37 15.02
C THR A 201 -13.45 -5.96 14.44
N PHE A 202 -12.59 -5.65 13.47
CA PHE A 202 -12.64 -4.43 12.69
C PHE A 202 -13.09 -4.77 11.27
N GLU A 203 -14.15 -4.11 10.82
CA GLU A 203 -14.72 -4.26 9.49
C GLU A 203 -14.56 -2.94 8.74
N GLN A 204 -14.10 -3.00 7.49
CA GLN A 204 -14.06 -1.84 6.62
C GLN A 204 -14.58 -2.19 5.24
N THR A 205 -15.54 -1.41 4.76
CA THR A 205 -16.00 -1.45 3.38
C THR A 205 -15.51 -0.21 2.63
N ALA A 206 -15.19 -0.37 1.35
CA ALA A 206 -14.85 0.74 0.47
C ALA A 206 -15.43 0.49 -0.93
N THR A 207 -16.06 1.49 -1.52
CA THR A 207 -16.58 1.43 -2.89
C THR A 207 -16.18 2.65 -3.69
N SER A 208 -15.92 2.49 -4.98
CA SER A 208 -15.60 3.58 -5.92
C SER A 208 -16.19 3.28 -7.30
N ASP A 209 -16.42 4.34 -8.07
CA ASP A 209 -16.97 4.22 -9.42
C ASP A 209 -15.97 3.53 -10.36
N ALA A 210 -16.48 2.62 -11.19
CA ALA A 210 -15.69 1.91 -12.19
C ALA A 210 -15.24 2.82 -13.34
N ASP A 211 -15.94 3.94 -13.57
CA ASP A 211 -15.58 4.96 -14.55
C ASP A 211 -14.32 5.73 -14.13
N ASP A 212 -14.10 5.90 -12.82
CA ASP A 212 -12.87 6.52 -12.28
C ASP A 212 -11.73 5.50 -12.24
N PHE A 213 -12.00 4.30 -11.73
CA PHE A 213 -11.00 3.23 -11.62
C PHE A 213 -11.60 1.86 -11.93
N ALA A 214 -11.15 1.24 -13.03
CA ALA A 214 -11.69 -0.03 -13.52
C ALA A 214 -11.54 -1.23 -12.55
N TYR A 215 -10.65 -1.13 -11.57
CA TYR A 215 -10.28 -2.20 -10.65
C TYR A 215 -10.42 -1.82 -9.18
N SER A 216 -10.63 -2.85 -8.36
CA SER A 216 -10.87 -2.75 -6.91
C SER A 216 -12.06 -1.85 -6.57
N THR A 217 -13.13 -1.92 -7.37
CA THR A 217 -14.29 -1.02 -7.26
C THR A 217 -15.11 -1.24 -6.00
N SER A 218 -15.01 -2.42 -5.39
CA SER A 218 -15.59 -2.73 -4.09
C SER A 218 -14.65 -3.61 -3.28
N GLN A 219 -14.50 -3.24 -2.02
CA GLN A 219 -13.68 -3.93 -1.04
C GLN A 219 -14.44 -4.11 0.26
N ASP A 220 -14.23 -5.27 0.87
CA ASP A 220 -14.80 -5.65 2.15
C ASP A 220 -13.72 -6.44 2.88
N THR A 221 -13.20 -5.87 3.96
CA THR A 221 -12.22 -6.56 4.81
C THR A 221 -12.67 -6.59 6.25
N THR A 222 -12.62 -7.79 6.82
CA THR A 222 -12.78 -8.02 8.26
C THR A 222 -11.44 -8.49 8.83
N TRP A 223 -10.95 -7.79 9.84
CA TRP A 223 -9.85 -8.24 10.69
C TRP A 223 -10.39 -8.70 12.04
N THR A 224 -10.02 -9.90 12.44
CA THR A 224 -10.11 -10.33 13.84
C THR A 224 -8.71 -10.21 14.43
N PHE A 225 -8.58 -9.49 15.54
CA PHE A 225 -7.28 -9.31 16.19
C PHE A 225 -7.40 -9.43 17.71
N VAL A 226 -6.31 -9.87 18.31
CA VAL A 226 -6.17 -10.01 19.76
C VAL A 226 -5.32 -8.87 20.28
N ALA A 227 -5.80 -8.17 21.30
CA ALA A 227 -5.05 -7.10 21.95
C ALA A 227 -5.22 -7.18 23.47
N ASP A 228 -4.16 -6.87 24.20
CA ASP A 228 -4.32 -6.37 25.55
C ASP A 228 -4.78 -4.90 25.47
N THR A 229 -5.71 -4.54 26.34
CA THR A 229 -6.09 -3.13 26.54
C THR A 229 -5.54 -2.65 27.89
N ALA A 230 -4.44 -3.27 28.35
CA ALA A 230 -3.67 -2.79 29.47
C ALA A 230 -2.88 -1.55 29.03
N LYS A 231 -2.53 -0.67 29.98
CA LYS A 231 -1.86 0.61 29.70
C LYS A 231 -0.68 0.45 28.73
N ALA A 232 -0.56 1.35 27.76
CA ALA A 232 0.70 1.51 27.04
C ALA A 232 1.83 1.71 28.05
N ALA A 233 3.00 1.13 27.81
CA ALA A 233 4.00 0.76 28.83
C ALA A 233 4.50 1.91 29.74
N ASP A 234 4.19 3.17 29.43
CA ASP A 234 4.78 4.35 30.06
C ASP A 234 3.81 5.55 30.25
N GLY A 235 2.54 5.45 29.83
CA GLY A 235 1.50 6.46 30.12
C GLY A 235 1.79 7.89 29.59
N GLY A 236 2.74 8.05 28.65
CA GLY A 236 3.01 9.31 27.97
C GLY A 236 2.13 9.51 26.74
N PHE A 237 1.88 10.77 26.37
CA PHE A 237 1.38 11.10 25.02
C PHE A 237 2.42 10.64 24.00
N GLY A 238 2.20 9.48 23.36
CA GLY A 238 3.09 8.92 22.34
C GLY A 238 3.40 7.43 22.50
N ASP A 239 3.12 6.82 23.65
CA ASP A 239 3.33 5.38 23.82
C ASP A 239 2.15 4.62 23.22
N THR A 240 2.39 3.97 22.09
CA THR A 240 1.37 3.22 21.36
C THR A 240 1.84 1.79 21.14
N THR A 241 0.99 0.81 21.43
CA THR A 241 1.25 -0.58 21.08
C THR A 241 0.54 -0.89 19.77
N ALA A 242 1.30 -1.20 18.72
CA ALA A 242 0.72 -1.57 17.42
C ALA A 242 -0.18 -2.81 17.55
N LEU A 243 -1.31 -2.81 16.85
CA LEU A 243 -2.28 -3.90 16.87
C LEU A 243 -1.93 -4.97 15.80
N PRO A 244 -2.11 -6.27 16.08
CA PRO A 244 -1.78 -7.36 15.15
C PRO A 244 -2.81 -7.51 14.03
N PHE A 245 -2.84 -6.53 13.13
CA PHE A 245 -3.62 -6.63 11.90
C PHE A 245 -2.87 -7.51 10.89
N LEU A 246 -3.41 -8.69 10.61
CA LEU A 246 -2.88 -9.57 9.57
C LEU A 246 -3.15 -8.96 8.18
N GLN A 247 -2.10 -8.59 7.48
CA GLN A 247 -2.11 -7.99 6.15
C GLN A 247 -2.06 -9.05 5.06
N LEU A 248 -2.49 -8.71 3.84
CA LEU A 248 -2.40 -9.55 2.65
C LEU A 248 -1.73 -8.78 1.50
N GLY A 249 -0.50 -9.18 1.15
CA GLY A 249 0.17 -8.69 -0.06
C GLY A 249 -0.20 -9.53 -1.28
N TYR A 250 -0.64 -8.90 -2.36
CA TYR A 250 -0.96 -9.55 -3.64
C TYR A 250 0.14 -9.31 -4.67
N ASP A 251 0.50 -10.36 -5.40
CA ASP A 251 1.41 -10.30 -6.53
C ASP A 251 0.80 -11.07 -7.71
N VAL A 252 0.46 -10.31 -8.75
CA VAL A 252 -0.10 -10.77 -10.02
C VAL A 252 0.63 -10.03 -11.14
N ALA A 253 1.23 -10.79 -12.05
CA ALA A 253 1.93 -10.23 -13.20
C ALA A 253 0.91 -9.75 -14.26
N THR A 254 0.45 -8.52 -14.12
CA THR A 254 -0.41 -7.83 -15.08
C THR A 254 0.44 -7.04 -16.10
N ASP A 255 -0.15 -6.72 -17.25
CA ASP A 255 0.38 -5.66 -18.09
C ASP A 255 0.12 -4.28 -17.45
N ARG A 256 0.64 -3.22 -18.07
CA ARG A 256 0.55 -1.84 -17.56
C ARG A 256 -0.90 -1.32 -17.42
N HIS A 257 -1.85 -1.94 -18.13
CA HIS A 257 -3.27 -1.63 -18.01
C HIS A 257 -3.95 -2.46 -16.92
N GLY A 258 -3.20 -3.25 -16.15
CA GLY A 258 -3.76 -4.06 -15.08
C GLY A 258 -4.45 -5.34 -15.57
N THR A 259 -4.15 -5.82 -16.77
CA THR A 259 -4.82 -6.98 -17.37
C THR A 259 -3.90 -8.19 -17.52
N VAL A 260 -4.53 -9.36 -17.56
CA VAL A 260 -3.91 -10.61 -18.00
C VAL A 260 -4.70 -11.19 -19.18
N ARG A 261 -4.05 -12.06 -19.95
CA ARG A 261 -4.70 -12.69 -21.11
C ARG A 261 -5.82 -13.63 -20.66
N ALA A 262 -7.00 -13.51 -21.26
CA ALA A 262 -8.11 -14.43 -21.11
C ALA A 262 -7.76 -15.84 -21.63
N GLY A 263 -8.30 -16.88 -20.99
CA GLY A 263 -8.01 -18.27 -21.36
C GLY A 263 -6.59 -18.74 -21.05
N SER A 264 -5.86 -18.06 -20.15
CA SER A 264 -4.47 -18.36 -19.81
C SER A 264 -4.32 -18.83 -18.36
N LEU A 265 -3.16 -19.42 -18.06
CA LEU A 265 -2.78 -19.77 -16.70
C LEU A 265 -2.11 -18.56 -16.05
N VAL A 266 -2.70 -18.07 -14.96
CA VAL A 266 -2.27 -16.86 -14.27
C VAL A 266 -1.87 -17.22 -12.85
N PRO A 267 -0.57 -17.18 -12.51
CA PRO A 267 -0.13 -17.28 -11.11
C PRO A 267 -0.60 -16.07 -10.31
N VAL A 268 -1.21 -16.33 -9.16
CA VAL A 268 -1.58 -15.32 -8.16
C VAL A 268 -0.90 -15.71 -6.85
N ARG A 269 -0.05 -14.82 -6.35
CA ARG A 269 0.67 -15.01 -5.09
C ARG A 269 0.09 -14.09 -4.03
N VAL A 270 -0.18 -14.68 -2.87
CA VAL A 270 -0.69 -13.99 -1.68
C VAL A 270 0.32 -14.18 -0.54
N THR A 271 0.76 -13.09 0.07
CA THR A 271 1.73 -13.10 1.17
C THR A 271 1.08 -12.50 2.41
N PRO A 272 0.61 -13.32 3.36
CA PRO A 272 0.12 -12.82 4.63
C PRO A 272 1.27 -12.43 5.56
N SER A 273 1.14 -11.29 6.24
CA SER A 273 2.18 -10.76 7.13
C SER A 273 1.61 -9.85 8.22
N PHE A 274 2.38 -9.65 9.29
CA PHE A 274 2.16 -8.57 10.25
C PHE A 274 3.24 -7.50 10.03
N ASP A 275 2.99 -6.29 10.54
CA ASP A 275 4.05 -5.30 10.67
C ASP A 275 5.13 -5.79 11.65
N ASP A 276 6.37 -5.35 11.45
CA ASP A 276 7.51 -5.83 12.23
C ASP A 276 7.39 -5.45 13.72
N GLY A 277 7.64 -6.42 14.60
CA GLY A 277 7.68 -6.18 16.05
C GLY A 277 6.30 -6.06 16.74
N VAL A 278 5.20 -6.30 16.02
CA VAL A 278 3.85 -6.22 16.59
C VAL A 278 3.61 -7.29 17.65
N ALA A 279 3.08 -6.87 18.80
CA ALA A 279 2.70 -7.76 19.89
C ALA A 279 1.54 -8.68 19.49
N HIS A 280 1.49 -9.88 20.09
CA HIS A 280 0.44 -10.88 19.86
C HIS A 280 0.28 -11.37 18.41
N ALA A 281 1.22 -11.06 17.53
CA ALA A 281 1.30 -11.65 16.19
C ALA A 281 1.73 -13.13 16.29
N GLY A 282 0.93 -14.02 15.71
CA GLY A 282 1.20 -15.46 15.65
C GLY A 282 1.82 -15.90 14.32
N LYS A 283 2.02 -17.21 14.19
CA LYS A 283 2.48 -17.83 12.95
C LYS A 283 1.30 -18.18 12.06
N VAL A 284 1.23 -17.60 10.86
CA VAL A 284 0.16 -17.89 9.89
C VAL A 284 0.07 -19.40 9.59
N ARG A 285 -1.12 -19.97 9.81
CA ARG A 285 -1.40 -21.41 9.68
C ARG A 285 -2.30 -21.74 8.50
N LYS A 286 -3.33 -20.93 8.26
CA LYS A 286 -4.36 -21.21 7.26
C LYS A 286 -4.46 -20.04 6.31
N VAL A 287 -4.49 -20.34 5.02
CA VAL A 287 -4.82 -19.39 3.95
C VAL A 287 -5.75 -20.08 2.98
N ALA A 288 -6.86 -19.45 2.64
CA ALA A 288 -7.78 -19.91 1.61
C ALA A 288 -7.98 -18.80 0.58
N ILE A 289 -7.88 -19.15 -0.70
CA ILE A 289 -8.09 -18.24 -1.82
C ILE A 289 -9.34 -18.69 -2.55
N LYS A 290 -10.25 -17.76 -2.82
CA LYS A 290 -11.41 -17.93 -3.69
C LYS A 290 -11.34 -16.91 -4.81
N VAL A 291 -11.87 -17.32 -5.96
CA VAL A 291 -11.92 -16.51 -7.18
C VAL A 291 -13.36 -16.40 -7.66
N SER A 292 -13.69 -15.24 -8.23
CA SER A 292 -14.93 -14.99 -8.96
C SER A 292 -14.60 -14.36 -10.32
N TYR A 293 -15.44 -14.67 -11.31
CA TYR A 293 -15.38 -14.12 -12.67
C TYR A 293 -16.70 -13.41 -13.05
N ASP A 294 -17.54 -13.13 -12.06
CA ASP A 294 -18.88 -12.53 -12.16
C ASP A 294 -19.05 -11.44 -11.08
N ASP A 295 -18.01 -10.64 -10.90
CA ASP A 295 -17.95 -9.49 -9.99
C ASP A 295 -18.36 -9.81 -8.53
N GLY A 296 -18.02 -11.02 -8.07
CA GLY A 296 -18.23 -11.46 -6.69
C GLY A 296 -19.59 -12.13 -6.45
N ALA A 297 -20.41 -12.34 -7.48
CA ALA A 297 -21.70 -13.03 -7.33
C ALA A 297 -21.53 -14.52 -6.97
N THR A 298 -20.57 -15.22 -7.58
CA THR A 298 -20.25 -16.61 -7.24
C THR A 298 -18.76 -16.82 -6.98
N TRP A 299 -18.45 -17.62 -5.96
CA TRP A 299 -17.07 -17.85 -5.50
C TRP A 299 -16.66 -19.31 -5.65
N ARG A 300 -15.49 -19.53 -6.25
CA ARG A 300 -14.89 -20.87 -6.42
C ARG A 300 -13.58 -20.94 -5.65
N SER A 301 -13.35 -22.05 -4.95
CA SER A 301 -12.07 -22.30 -4.28
C SER A 301 -10.94 -22.39 -5.32
N ALA A 302 -9.85 -21.68 -5.07
CA ALA A 302 -8.63 -21.73 -5.86
C ALA A 302 -7.54 -22.41 -5.01
N PRO A 303 -7.22 -23.70 -5.25
CA PRO A 303 -6.21 -24.41 -4.48
C PRO A 303 -4.86 -23.68 -4.56
N ALA A 304 -4.21 -23.50 -3.42
CA ALA A 304 -2.95 -22.79 -3.31
C ALA A 304 -1.89 -23.66 -2.64
N VAL A 305 -0.66 -23.54 -3.12
CA VAL A 305 0.51 -24.18 -2.53
C VAL A 305 1.35 -23.15 -1.80
N ARG A 306 1.88 -23.51 -0.63
CA ARG A 306 2.77 -22.63 0.12
C ARG A 306 4.19 -22.69 -0.47
N LEU A 307 4.69 -21.55 -0.92
CA LEU A 307 6.05 -21.35 -1.42
C LEU A 307 6.74 -20.29 -0.54
N GLY A 308 7.56 -20.74 0.42
CA GLY A 308 8.17 -19.86 1.42
C GLY A 308 7.13 -19.22 2.35
N SER A 309 7.09 -17.89 2.38
CA SER A 309 6.12 -17.09 3.13
C SER A 309 4.80 -16.86 2.40
N ALA A 310 4.67 -17.27 1.14
CA ALA A 310 3.51 -16.97 0.32
C ALA A 310 2.71 -18.21 -0.08
N TRP A 311 1.46 -17.99 -0.45
CA TRP A 311 0.55 -18.98 -1.02
C TRP A 311 0.32 -18.62 -2.48
N THR A 312 0.63 -19.55 -3.36
CA THR A 312 0.49 -19.36 -4.81
C THR A 312 -0.60 -20.27 -5.34
N THR A 313 -1.57 -19.69 -6.04
CA THR A 313 -2.54 -20.41 -6.86
C THR A 313 -2.31 -20.12 -8.34
N VAL A 314 -2.73 -21.03 -9.21
CA VAL A 314 -2.69 -20.83 -10.66
C VAL A 314 -4.12 -20.86 -11.17
N LEU A 315 -4.61 -19.71 -11.62
CA LEU A 315 -5.95 -19.56 -12.14
C LEU A 315 -5.98 -19.89 -13.62
N LEU A 316 -6.90 -20.75 -14.06
CA LEU A 316 -7.27 -20.84 -15.47
C LEU A 316 -8.39 -19.83 -15.73
N THR A 317 -8.04 -18.71 -16.35
CA THR A 317 -9.01 -17.64 -16.62
C THR A 317 -9.98 -18.07 -17.73
N PRO A 318 -11.25 -17.65 -17.66
CA PRO A 318 -12.20 -17.92 -18.74
C PRO A 318 -11.74 -17.26 -20.05
N ARG A 319 -12.09 -17.87 -21.19
CA ARG A 319 -11.80 -17.30 -22.52
C ARG A 319 -12.75 -16.18 -22.91
N HIS A 320 -13.98 -16.21 -22.39
CA HIS A 320 -15.07 -15.30 -22.74
C HIS A 320 -15.99 -15.10 -21.54
N GLY A 321 -16.73 -14.00 -21.52
CA GLY A 321 -17.82 -13.76 -20.57
C GLY A 321 -17.39 -13.25 -19.19
N ALA A 322 -16.12 -12.84 -19.02
CA ALA A 322 -15.64 -12.16 -17.83
C ALA A 322 -14.61 -11.09 -18.21
N ASP A 323 -14.76 -9.90 -17.63
CA ASP A 323 -13.88 -8.76 -17.89
C ASP A 323 -12.82 -8.56 -16.80
N ALA A 324 -13.03 -9.17 -15.63
CA ALA A 324 -12.16 -9.04 -14.49
C ALA A 324 -12.18 -10.30 -13.61
N VAL A 325 -11.18 -10.39 -12.74
CA VAL A 325 -11.07 -11.41 -11.70
C VAL A 325 -11.28 -10.74 -10.36
N SER A 326 -12.18 -11.27 -9.53
CA SER A 326 -12.36 -10.87 -8.14
C SER A 326 -11.72 -11.91 -7.21
N LEU A 327 -11.13 -11.45 -6.11
CA LEU A 327 -10.45 -12.30 -5.14
C LEU A 327 -11.12 -12.19 -3.78
N ARG A 328 -11.26 -13.34 -3.09
CA ARG A 328 -11.59 -13.39 -1.67
C ARG A 328 -10.56 -14.27 -0.99
N VAL A 329 -9.85 -13.69 -0.04
CA VAL A 329 -8.76 -14.36 0.67
C VAL A 329 -9.03 -14.32 2.15
N THR A 330 -8.89 -15.47 2.79
CA THR A 330 -8.83 -15.54 4.25
C THR A 330 -7.46 -16.02 4.70
N ALA A 331 -6.95 -15.45 5.78
CA ALA A 331 -5.76 -15.92 6.46
C ALA A 331 -5.96 -15.90 7.98
N SER A 332 -5.36 -16.84 8.70
CA SER A 332 -5.37 -16.86 10.16
C SER A 332 -4.06 -17.41 10.73
N ASP A 333 -3.68 -16.92 11.91
CA ASP A 333 -2.53 -17.40 12.66
C ASP A 333 -2.92 -18.37 13.79
N ASP A 334 -1.96 -18.69 14.66
CA ASP A 334 -2.14 -19.50 15.87
C ASP A 334 -2.24 -18.69 17.16
N ALA A 335 -2.31 -17.36 17.08
CA ALA A 335 -2.52 -16.44 18.20
C ALA A 335 -3.97 -15.91 18.28
N GLY A 336 -4.79 -16.22 17.28
CA GLY A 336 -6.21 -15.83 17.24
C GLY A 336 -6.50 -14.65 16.30
N ASN A 337 -5.50 -14.21 15.53
CA ASN A 337 -5.67 -13.16 14.54
C ASN A 337 -6.07 -13.75 13.18
N ALA A 338 -6.95 -13.05 12.47
CA ALA A 338 -7.42 -13.44 11.16
C ALA A 338 -7.76 -12.22 10.30
N VAL A 339 -7.77 -12.43 8.98
CA VAL A 339 -8.27 -11.48 7.99
C VAL A 339 -9.13 -12.22 6.97
N ASN A 340 -10.23 -11.59 6.57
CA ASN A 340 -11.05 -11.99 5.43
C ASN A 340 -11.23 -10.77 4.54
N GLN A 341 -10.62 -10.80 3.36
CA GLN A 341 -10.62 -9.68 2.43
C GLN A 341 -11.24 -10.10 1.10
N THR A 342 -12.20 -9.32 0.63
CA THR A 342 -12.78 -9.41 -0.69
C THR A 342 -12.37 -8.18 -1.50
N VAL A 343 -11.83 -8.39 -2.70
CA VAL A 343 -11.55 -7.34 -3.68
C VAL A 343 -12.27 -7.69 -4.96
N VAL A 344 -13.30 -6.90 -5.29
CA VAL A 344 -14.07 -7.02 -6.53
C VAL A 344 -13.31 -6.36 -7.67
N ARG A 345 -13.24 -7.05 -8.81
CA ARG A 345 -12.45 -6.63 -9.99
C ARG A 345 -10.98 -6.36 -9.62
N ALA A 346 -10.35 -7.30 -8.92
CA ALA A 346 -8.96 -7.21 -8.46
C ALA A 346 -7.97 -6.92 -9.59
N PHE A 347 -8.17 -7.50 -10.78
CA PHE A 347 -7.43 -7.20 -12.02
C PHE A 347 -8.26 -7.61 -13.27
N GLY A 348 -7.89 -7.10 -14.44
CA GLY A 348 -8.67 -7.28 -15.68
C GLY A 348 -8.29 -8.51 -16.52
N LEU A 349 -9.20 -8.91 -17.42
CA LEU A 349 -9.02 -9.94 -18.44
C LEU A 349 -9.11 -9.31 -19.84
N ARG A 350 -8.22 -9.71 -20.76
CA ARG A 350 -8.24 -9.26 -22.17
C ARG A 350 -8.06 -10.38 -23.20
#